data_AF-A0A6I3XN91-F1
#
_entry.id   AF-A0A6I3XN91-F1
#
_cell.length_a   1.000
_cell.length_b   1.000
_cell.length_c   1.000
_cell.angle_alpha   90.00
_cell.angle_beta   90.00
_cell.angle_gamma   90.00
#
_symmetry.space_group_name_H-M   'P 1'
#
loop_
_entity.id
_entity.type
_entity.pdbx_description
1 polymer ?
#
loop_
_entity_poly.entity_id
_entity_poly.type
_entity_poly.pdbx_seq_one_letter_code
_entity_poly.pdbx_strand_id
1 'polypeptide(L)'
;MRDWHQSDEFEMPLWVLDLDDALYSVDHRRLCVWPDEFDGGWHWEIQTYDDTGVAGCGTCDTLGEAQEAAVAAALAAHPAQER
;
A
#
# COMPACT_ATOMS: atom_id res chain seq x y z
N MET A 1 11.03 -0.91 -12.28
CA MET A 1 9.96 -1.70 -11.63
C MET A 1 9.89 -1.17 -10.20
N ARG A 2 8.69 -1.03 -9.61
CA ARG A 2 8.60 -0.71 -8.18
C ARG A 2 8.97 -1.98 -7.43
N ASP A 3 9.95 -1.91 -6.53
CA ASP A 3 10.55 -3.08 -5.91
C ASP A 3 9.75 -3.55 -4.69
N TRP A 4 8.57 -4.13 -4.95
CA TRP A 4 7.81 -4.85 -3.94
C TRP A 4 8.64 -6.01 -3.39
N HIS A 5 8.61 -6.19 -2.07
CA HIS A 5 9.25 -7.32 -1.42
C HIS A 5 8.31 -7.96 -0.40
N GLN A 6 8.49 -9.25 -0.16
CA GLN A 6 7.75 -9.94 0.88
C GLN A 6 8.39 -9.61 2.24
N SER A 7 7.55 -9.22 3.20
CA SER A 7 7.91 -8.92 4.57
C SER A 7 7.63 -10.12 5.48
N ASP A 8 8.53 -10.37 6.42
CA ASP A 8 8.40 -11.40 7.46
C ASP A 8 7.85 -10.83 8.78
N GLU A 9 7.35 -9.58 8.78
CA GLU A 9 6.82 -8.91 9.97
C GLU A 9 5.53 -9.54 10.51
N PHE A 10 4.82 -10.31 9.68
CA PHE A 10 3.53 -10.92 10.01
C PHE A 10 3.55 -12.43 9.72
N GLU A 11 2.72 -13.18 10.44
CA GLU A 11 2.57 -14.62 10.24
C GLU A 11 1.91 -14.97 8.90
N MET A 12 1.24 -14.00 8.28
CA MET A 12 0.63 -14.11 6.96
C MET A 12 1.54 -13.53 5.86
N PRO A 13 1.43 -14.01 4.60
CA PRO A 13 2.13 -13.42 3.47
C PRO A 13 1.80 -11.93 3.32
N LEU A 14 2.80 -11.07 3.50
CA LEU A 14 2.68 -9.62 3.36
C LEU A 14 3.68 -9.14 2.30
N TRP A 15 3.20 -8.45 1.28
CA TRP A 15 4.03 -7.72 0.33
C TRP A 15 4.03 -6.25 0.69
N VAL A 16 5.20 -5.64 0.71
CA VAL A 16 5.37 -4.23 1.01
C VAL A 16 6.13 -3.51 -0.10
N LEU A 17 5.79 -2.24 -0.28
CA LEU A 17 6.55 -1.30 -1.07
C LEU A 17 6.85 -0.09 -0.20
N ASP A 18 8.10 0.07 0.20
CA ASP A 18 8.55 1.28 0.90
C ASP A 18 8.42 2.47 -0.04
N LEU A 19 7.79 3.53 0.46
CA LEU A 19 7.56 4.74 -0.32
C LEU A 19 8.68 5.73 -0.02
N ASP A 20 9.28 6.24 -1.09
CA ASP A 20 10.21 7.37 -1.01
C ASP A 20 9.40 8.67 -0.90
N ASP A 21 9.65 9.42 0.16
CA ASP A 21 9.06 10.72 0.47
C ASP A 21 9.33 11.78 -0.62
N ALA A 22 10.27 11.55 -1.54
CA ALA A 22 10.45 12.37 -2.75
C ALA A 22 9.40 12.11 -3.85
N LEU A 23 8.75 10.94 -3.85
CA LEU A 23 7.77 10.52 -4.86
C LEU A 23 6.35 10.43 -4.31
N TYR A 24 6.19 10.26 -3.00
CA TYR A 24 4.92 10.09 -2.32
C TYR A 24 4.69 11.18 -1.28
N SER A 25 3.50 11.24 -0.65
CA SER A 25 3.25 12.21 0.41
C SER A 25 4.21 11.92 1.56
N VAL A 26 4.73 12.97 2.22
CA VAL A 26 5.56 12.84 3.43
C VAL A 26 4.83 12.11 4.57
N ASP A 27 3.51 12.03 4.48
CA ASP A 27 2.67 11.32 5.43
C ASP A 27 2.62 9.82 5.16
N HIS A 28 2.96 9.35 3.95
CA HIS A 28 2.91 7.94 3.58
C HIS A 28 4.25 7.24 3.79
N ARG A 29 4.23 6.11 4.49
CA ARG A 29 5.42 5.31 4.83
C ARG A 29 5.63 4.16 3.85
N ARG A 30 4.61 3.33 3.67
CA ARG A 30 4.70 2.13 2.82
C ARG A 30 3.32 1.70 2.33
N LEU A 31 3.31 0.96 1.23
CA LEU A 31 2.13 0.20 0.80
C LEU A 31 2.25 -1.22 1.30
N CYS A 32 1.13 -1.80 1.70
CA CYS A 32 1.03 -3.17 2.18
C CYS A 32 -0.04 -3.90 1.37
N VAL A 33 0.22 -5.15 1.00
CA VAL A 33 -0.70 -6.04 0.29
C VAL A 33 -0.64 -7.43 0.90
N TRP A 34 -1.79 -8.02 1.24
CA TRP A 34 -1.86 -9.35 1.84
C TRP A 34 -3.11 -10.10 1.38
N PRO A 35 -3.11 -11.45 1.39
CA PRO A 35 -4.28 -12.22 1.00
C PRO A 35 -5.33 -12.18 2.14
N ASP A 36 -6.60 -12.12 1.78
CA ASP A 36 -7.70 -12.39 2.71
C ASP A 36 -7.79 -13.90 2.99
N GLU A 37 -7.94 -14.26 4.26
CA GLU A 37 -8.05 -15.66 4.69
C GLU A 37 -9.44 -16.29 4.43
N PHE A 38 -10.46 -15.47 4.14
CA PHE A 38 -11.87 -15.87 4.07
C PHE A 38 -12.46 -15.87 2.67
N ASP A 39 -12.10 -14.89 1.83
CA ASP A 39 -12.70 -14.73 0.49
C ASP A 39 -11.73 -15.02 -0.67
N GLY A 40 -10.44 -15.26 -0.37
CA GLY A 40 -9.40 -15.51 -1.36
C GLY A 40 -8.99 -14.28 -2.17
N GLY A 41 -9.51 -13.10 -1.81
CA GLY A 41 -9.11 -11.82 -2.35
C GLY A 41 -7.80 -11.31 -1.77
N TRP A 42 -7.45 -10.11 -2.17
CA TRP A 42 -6.22 -9.42 -1.81
C TRP A 42 -6.55 -8.06 -1.24
N HIS A 43 -6.15 -7.82 0.00
CA HIS A 43 -6.25 -6.52 0.64
C HIS A 43 -5.05 -5.67 0.32
N TRP A 44 -5.26 -4.37 0.31
CA TRP A 44 -4.19 -3.39 0.27
C TRP A 44 -4.47 -2.23 1.21
N GLU A 45 -3.41 -1.63 1.73
CA GLU A 45 -3.47 -0.39 2.49
C GLU A 45 -2.26 0.51 2.27
N ILE A 46 -2.44 1.80 2.55
CA ILE A 46 -1.39 2.82 2.58
C ILE A 46 -1.12 3.17 4.04
N GLN A 47 0.02 2.75 4.56
CA GLN A 47 0.41 3.04 5.94
C GLN A 47 1.01 4.45 6.04
N THR A 48 0.63 5.21 7.06
CA THR A 48 1.20 6.53 7.38
C THR A 48 2.30 6.46 8.44
N TYR A 49 3.16 7.48 8.52
CA TYR A 49 4.19 7.59 9.56
C TYR A 49 3.65 7.95 10.95
N ASP A 50 2.44 8.51 11.01
CA ASP A 50 1.85 9.00 12.26
C ASP A 50 1.38 7.88 13.19
N ASP A 51 1.52 6.60 12.80
CA ASP A 51 1.02 5.41 13.51
C ASP A 51 -0.48 5.51 13.90
N THR A 52 -1.21 6.51 13.37
CA THR A 52 -2.60 6.78 13.73
C THR A 52 -3.60 6.28 12.71
N GLY A 53 -3.17 5.78 11.54
CA GLY A 53 -4.11 5.16 10.63
C GLY A 53 -3.57 4.69 9.29
N VAL A 54 -4.55 4.49 8.41
CA VAL A 54 -4.41 4.04 7.03
C VAL A 54 -4.90 5.18 6.15
N ALA A 55 -4.06 5.69 5.25
CA ALA A 55 -4.42 6.77 4.33
C ALA A 55 -5.41 6.32 3.24
N GLY A 56 -5.47 5.02 2.97
CA GLY A 56 -6.44 4.40 2.10
C GLY A 56 -6.29 2.89 2.09
N CYS A 57 -7.38 2.17 1.81
CA CYS A 57 -7.40 0.72 1.70
C CYS A 57 -8.44 0.23 0.69
N GLY A 58 -8.36 -1.04 0.34
CA GLY A 58 -9.34 -1.71 -0.49
C GLY A 58 -9.04 -3.19 -0.70
N THR A 59 -9.86 -3.83 -1.52
CA THR A 59 -9.75 -5.26 -1.87
C THR A 59 -9.76 -5.45 -3.39
N CYS A 60 -9.08 -6.49 -3.86
CA CYS A 60 -9.00 -6.91 -5.27
C CYS A 60 -8.99 -8.44 -5.38
N ASP A 61 -9.22 -8.96 -6.59
CA ASP A 61 -9.26 -10.42 -6.82
C ASP A 61 -7.85 -11.03 -6.94
N THR A 62 -6.86 -10.23 -7.32
CA THR A 62 -5.49 -10.69 -7.53
C THR A 62 -4.44 -9.80 -6.87
N LEU A 63 -3.27 -10.39 -6.57
CA LEU A 63 -2.09 -9.67 -6.07
C LEU A 63 -1.70 -8.49 -6.98
N GLY A 64 -1.70 -8.71 -8.29
CA GLY A 64 -1.32 -7.68 -9.25
C GLY A 64 -2.27 -6.48 -9.22
N GLU A 65 -3.58 -6.73 -9.18
CA GLU A 65 -4.58 -5.67 -9.05
C GLU A 65 -4.46 -4.92 -7.72
N ALA A 66 -4.25 -5.63 -6.61
CA ALA A 66 -4.06 -4.99 -5.30
C ALA A 66 -2.82 -4.10 -5.28
N GLN A 67 -1.70 -4.55 -5.85
CA GLN A 67 -0.47 -3.75 -5.98
C GLN A 67 -0.68 -2.50 -6.85
N GLU A 68 -1.36 -2.64 -7.99
CA GLU A 68 -1.65 -1.51 -8.88
C GLU A 68 -2.63 -0.51 -8.23
N ALA A 69 -3.67 -1.01 -7.56
CA ALA A 69 -4.66 -0.20 -6.86
C ALA A 69 -4.02 0.60 -5.70
N ALA A 70 -3.20 -0.05 -4.88
CA ALA A 70 -2.48 0.60 -3.78
C ALA A 70 -1.59 1.74 -4.28
N VAL A 71 -0.85 1.50 -5.36
CA VAL A 71 0.01 2.51 -5.98
C VAL A 71 -0.81 3.66 -6.56
N ALA A 72 -1.88 3.36 -7.28
CA ALA A 72 -2.75 4.38 -7.86
C ALA A 72 -3.38 5.26 -6.77
N ALA A 73 -3.85 4.65 -5.68
CA ALA A 73 -4.41 5.35 -4.53
C ALA A 73 -3.35 6.24 -3.84
N ALA A 74 -2.13 5.73 -3.64
CA ALA A 74 -1.05 6.49 -3.01
C ALA A 74 -0.60 7.71 -3.85
N LEU A 75 -0.63 7.59 -5.18
CA LEU A 75 -0.37 8.71 -6.08
C LEU A 75 -1.51 9.74 -6.09
N ALA A 76 -2.76 9.28 -5.99
CA ALA A 76 -3.92 10.16 -5.94
C ALA A 76 -4.07 10.88 -4.59
N ALA A 77 -3.60 10.24 -3.51
CA ALA A 77 -3.57 10.81 -2.16
C ALA A 77 -2.39 11.80 -1.97
N HIS A 78 -1.48 11.92 -2.94
CA HIS A 78 -0.56 13.06 -2.97
C HIS A 78 -1.39 14.32 -3.18
N PRO A 79 -1.43 15.29 -2.24
CA PRO A 79 -2.05 16.56 -2.52
C PRO A 79 -1.28 17.14 -3.69
N ALA A 80 -1.94 17.20 -4.86
CA ALA A 80 -1.42 17.85 -6.04
C ALA A 80 -0.77 19.15 -5.58
N GLN A 81 0.55 19.28 -5.78
CA GLN A 81 1.26 20.52 -5.51
C GLN A 81 0.42 21.65 -6.09
N GLU A 82 -0.27 22.39 -5.22
CA GLU A 82 -0.89 23.64 -5.61
C GLU A 82 0.25 24.54 -6.07
N ARG A 83 0.06 25.07 -7.27
CA ARG A 83 1.03 25.80 -8.08
C ARG A 83 1.60 27.04 -7.40
#